data_AF-A0A1A8E016-F1
#
_entry.id   AF-A0A1A8E016-F1
#
_cell.length_a   1.000
_cell.length_b   1.000
_cell.length_c   1.000
_cell.angle_alpha   90.00
_cell.angle_beta   90.00
_cell.angle_gamma   90.00
#
_symmetry.space_group_name_H-M   'P 1'
#
loop_
_entity.id
_entity.type
_entity.pdbx_description
1 polymer ?
#
loop_
_entity_poly.entity_id
_entity_poly.type
_entity_poly.pdbx_seq_one_letter_code
_entity_poly.pdbx_strand_id
1 'polypeptide(L)'
;LRYSWDSKLMRGLMGTVTETPEIVLARENARKISDVRYREEVGSGTAVVDTPEMERVRRNQENISSVKYRQSDVKPVNVGVTPEMERVRQNQENISS
;
A
#
# COMPACT_ATOMS: atom_id res chain seq x y z
N LEU A 1 -58.73 -1.90 41.75
CA LEU A 1 -57.85 -2.68 42.65
C LEU A 1 -56.99 -3.70 41.91
N ARG A 2 -57.53 -4.48 40.96
CA ARG A 2 -56.73 -5.45 40.17
C ARG A 2 -55.59 -4.82 39.33
N TYR A 3 -55.90 -3.73 38.62
CA TYR A 3 -54.92 -3.03 37.80
C TYR A 3 -53.68 -2.53 38.56
N SER A 4 -53.86 -2.01 39.77
CA SER A 4 -52.73 -1.50 40.58
C SER A 4 -51.85 -2.63 41.12
N TRP A 5 -52.42 -3.82 41.32
CA TRP A 5 -51.67 -5.03 41.67
C TRP A 5 -50.88 -5.56 40.48
N ASP A 6 -51.53 -5.72 39.32
CA ASP A 6 -50.87 -6.19 38.10
C ASP A 6 -49.75 -5.25 37.67
N SER A 7 -49.94 -3.93 37.80
CA SER A 7 -48.92 -2.93 37.52
C SER A 7 -47.68 -3.04 38.42
N LYS A 8 -47.87 -3.39 39.71
CA LYS A 8 -46.75 -3.62 40.64
C LYS A 8 -46.02 -4.93 40.33
N LEU A 9 -46.77 -5.99 40.00
CA LEU A 9 -46.21 -7.28 39.62
C LEU A 9 -45.36 -7.18 38.35
N MET A 10 -45.88 -6.52 37.31
CA MET A 10 -45.18 -6.33 36.04
C MET A 10 -43.89 -5.53 36.18
N ARG A 11 -43.86 -4.51 37.05
CA ARG A 11 -42.63 -3.76 37.33
C ARG A 11 -41.57 -4.62 38.02
N GLY A 12 -41.97 -5.44 38.99
CA GLY A 12 -41.05 -6.37 39.66
C GLY A 12 -40.51 -7.43 38.69
N LEU A 13 -41.39 -8.02 37.86
CA LEU A 13 -41.02 -9.01 36.87
C LEU A 13 -40.08 -8.43 35.80
N MET A 14 -40.37 -7.23 35.29
CA MET A 14 -39.50 -6.53 34.35
C MET A 14 -38.11 -6.31 34.93
N GLY A 15 -37.98 -5.89 36.19
CA GLY A 15 -36.69 -5.78 36.87
C GLY A 15 -35.95 -7.12 36.95
N THR A 16 -36.62 -8.20 37.35
CA THR A 16 -35.97 -9.52 37.44
C THR A 16 -35.54 -10.07 36.08
N VAL A 17 -36.26 -9.73 35.01
CA VAL A 17 -35.93 -10.14 33.65
C VAL A 17 -34.76 -9.32 33.12
N THR A 18 -34.69 -8.01 33.39
CA THR A 18 -33.57 -7.18 32.90
C THR A 18 -32.24 -7.45 33.60
N GLU A 19 -32.28 -8.00 34.81
CA GLU A 19 -31.09 -8.29 35.63
C GLU A 19 -30.58 -9.73 35.48
N THR A 20 -31.10 -10.52 34.52
CA THR A 20 -30.50 -11.84 34.24
C THR A 20 -29.13 -11.68 33.58
N PRO A 21 -28.16 -12.57 33.87
CA PRO A 21 -26.82 -12.46 33.34
C PRO A 21 -26.78 -12.51 31.81
N GLU A 22 -27.69 -13.24 31.16
CA GLU A 22 -27.80 -13.30 29.70
C GLU A 22 -28.24 -11.96 29.09
N ILE A 23 -29.19 -11.26 29.73
CA ILE A 23 -29.69 -9.98 29.23
C ILE A 23 -28.67 -8.87 29.47
N VAL A 24 -27.97 -8.90 30.60
CA VAL A 24 -26.85 -7.98 30.88
C VAL A 24 -25.75 -8.16 29.84
N LEU A 25 -25.34 -9.41 29.56
CA LEU A 25 -24.32 -9.70 28.56
C LEU A 25 -24.74 -9.28 27.15
N ALA A 26 -25.97 -9.58 26.75
CA ALA A 26 -26.50 -9.18 25.45
C ALA A 26 -26.55 -7.65 25.30
N ARG A 27 -26.96 -6.93 26.35
CA ARG A 27 -27.00 -5.46 26.39
C ARG A 27 -25.59 -4.86 26.32
N GLU A 28 -24.63 -5.42 27.05
CA GLU A 28 -23.24 -4.95 27.03
C GLU A 28 -22.57 -5.21 25.67
N ASN A 29 -22.79 -6.39 25.10
CA ASN A 29 -22.32 -6.73 23.75
C ASN A 29 -22.95 -5.82 22.69
N ALA A 30 -24.27 -5.59 22.76
CA ALA A 30 -24.95 -4.64 21.87
C ALA A 30 -24.36 -3.23 22.02
N ARG A 31 -24.05 -2.80 23.26
CA ARG A 31 -23.41 -1.50 23.52
C ARG A 31 -22.00 -1.44 22.93
N LYS A 32 -21.19 -2.48 23.10
CA LYS A 32 -19.84 -2.60 22.52
C LYS A 32 -19.85 -2.62 20.99
N ILE A 33 -20.81 -3.32 20.39
CA ILE A 33 -21.03 -3.35 18.94
C ILE A 33 -21.51 -1.99 18.44
N SER A 34 -22.41 -1.32 19.18
CA SER A 34 -22.91 0.01 18.83
C SER A 34 -21.89 1.12 19.08
N ASP A 35 -20.92 0.91 19.97
CA ASP A 35 -19.74 1.76 20.15
C ASP A 35 -18.75 1.57 18.96
N VAL A 36 -19.28 1.61 17.73
CA VAL A 36 -18.48 1.85 16.54
C VAL A 36 -17.84 3.21 16.75
N ARG A 37 -16.55 3.21 17.09
CA ARG A 37 -15.70 4.39 17.18
C ARG A 37 -15.52 4.98 15.79
N TYR A 38 -16.55 5.67 15.27
CA TYR A 38 -16.44 6.51 14.07
C TYR A 38 -15.46 7.68 14.27
N ARG A 39 -14.99 7.88 15.51
CA ARG A 39 -13.97 8.85 15.90
C ARG A 39 -12.72 8.20 16.50
N GLU A 40 -12.42 6.95 16.18
CA GLU A 40 -11.01 6.58 16.27
C GLU A 40 -10.33 7.43 15.21
N GLU A 41 -9.58 8.44 15.65
CA GLU A 41 -8.69 9.16 14.75
C GLU A 41 -7.96 8.09 13.97
N VAL A 42 -8.16 8.07 12.65
CA VAL A 42 -7.37 7.24 11.75
C VAL A 42 -5.96 7.73 12.01
N GLY A 43 -5.26 7.03 12.90
CA GLY A 43 -3.97 7.45 13.42
C GLY A 43 -3.15 7.83 12.21
N SER A 44 -2.60 9.06 12.21
CA SER A 44 -1.89 9.63 11.06
C SER A 44 -1.03 8.52 10.48
N GLY A 45 -1.48 7.97 9.35
CA GLY A 45 -0.83 6.82 8.77
C GLY A 45 0.54 7.32 8.43
N THR A 46 1.56 6.93 9.19
CA THR A 46 2.93 7.19 8.81
C THR A 46 3.01 6.64 7.40
N ALA A 47 3.16 7.53 6.41
CA ALA A 47 3.42 7.09 5.04
C ALA A 47 4.56 6.09 5.20
N VAL A 48 4.32 4.81 4.92
CA VAL A 48 5.33 3.79 5.11
C VAL A 48 6.32 4.02 3.97
N VAL A 49 7.25 4.94 4.20
CA VAL A 49 8.28 5.37 3.26
C VAL A 49 9.22 4.18 2.97
N ASP A 50 9.27 3.21 3.89
CA ASP A 50 10.27 2.15 3.91
C ASP A 50 9.63 0.75 3.85
N THR A 51 8.76 0.51 2.86
CA THR A 51 8.47 -0.88 2.48
C THR A 51 9.64 -1.45 1.67
N PRO A 52 9.94 -2.75 1.76
CA PRO A 52 10.95 -3.39 0.93
C PRO A 52 10.73 -3.14 -0.58
N GLU A 53 9.47 -3.04 -0.99
CA GLU A 53 9.06 -2.70 -2.35
C GLU A 53 9.47 -1.26 -2.73
N MET A 54 9.33 -0.29 -1.82
CA MET A 54 9.73 1.11 -2.07
C MET A 54 11.25 1.24 -2.21
N GLU A 55 12.02 0.54 -1.38
CA GLU A 55 13.48 0.46 -1.53
C GLU A 55 13.88 -0.18 -2.87
N ARG A 56 13.18 -1.24 -3.29
CA ARG A 56 13.43 -1.90 -4.57
C ARG A 56 13.18 -0.96 -5.75
N VAL A 57 12.10 -0.17 -5.71
CA VAL A 57 11.78 0.83 -6.73
C VAL A 57 12.83 1.93 -6.75
N ARG A 58 13.26 2.45 -5.58
CA ARG A 58 14.30 3.49 -5.48
C ARG A 58 15.64 3.04 -6.07
N ARG A 59 16.12 1.86 -5.68
CA ARG A 59 17.36 1.26 -6.23
C ARG A 59 17.27 1.03 -7.74
N ASN A 60 16.11 0.57 -8.24
CA ASN A 60 15.92 0.40 -9.69
C ASN A 60 15.92 1.75 -10.43
N GLN A 61 15.31 2.79 -9.86
CA GLN A 61 15.31 4.12 -10.44
C GLN A 61 16.74 4.71 -10.50
N GLU A 62 17.53 4.54 -9.44
CA GLU A 62 18.95 4.91 -9.39
C GLU A 62 19.78 4.16 -10.45
N ASN A 63 19.60 2.84 -10.57
CA ASN A 63 20.27 2.04 -11.59
C ASN A 63 19.89 2.46 -13.02
N ILE A 64 18.61 2.67 -13.31
CA ILE A 64 18.15 3.11 -14.62
C ILE A 64 18.68 4.51 -14.94
N SER A 65 18.62 5.43 -13.98
CA SER A 65 19.12 6.80 -14.17
C SER A 65 20.63 6.85 -14.39
N SER A 66 21.41 6.04 -13.67
CA SER A 66 22.86 5.93 -13.84
C SER A 66 23.26 5.27 -15.15
N VAL A 67 22.52 4.24 -15.61
CA VAL A 67 22.72 3.64 -16.93
C VAL A 67 22.41 4.64 -18.04
N LYS A 68 21.33 5.41 -17.92
CA LYS A 68 20.99 6.48 -18.88
C LYS A 68 22.09 7.55 -18.94
N TYR A 69 22.58 8.00 -17.79
CA TYR A 69 23.63 9.02 -17.74
C TYR A 69 24.97 8.49 -18.27
N ARG A 70 25.36 7.26 -17.91
CA ARG A 70 26.55 6.62 -18.46
C ARG A 70 26.45 6.35 -19.95
N GLN A 71 25.27 5.99 -20.48
CA GLN A 71 25.06 5.87 -21.93
C GLN A 71 25.13 7.23 -22.63
N SER A 72 24.65 8.31 -22.03
CA SER A 72 24.79 9.66 -22.60
C SER A 72 26.20 10.23 -22.50
N ASP A 73 26.98 9.82 -21.49
CA ASP A 73 28.39 10.21 -21.30
C ASP A 73 29.37 9.39 -22.13
N VAL A 74 28.92 8.29 -22.75
CA VAL A 74 29.66 7.69 -23.87
C VAL A 74 29.56 8.69 -25.02
N LYS A 75 30.52 9.62 -25.07
CA LYS A 75 30.87 10.31 -26.31
C LYS A 75 30.93 9.24 -27.40
N PRO A 76 30.29 9.42 -28.58
CA PRO A 76 30.53 8.50 -29.68
C PRO A 76 32.04 8.48 -29.87
N VAL A 77 32.68 7.36 -29.51
CA VAL A 77 34.07 7.17 -29.84
C VAL A 77 34.05 7.27 -31.35
N ASN A 78 34.70 8.30 -31.90
CA ASN A 78 35.09 8.32 -33.29
C ASN A 78 35.89 7.04 -33.46
N VAL A 79 35.22 5.97 -33.89
CA VAL A 79 35.86 4.71 -34.21
C VAL A 79 36.77 5.08 -35.36
N GLY A 80 38.03 5.37 -35.05
CA GLY A 80 39.05 5.64 -36.06
C GLY A 80 38.99 4.50 -37.08
N VAL A 81 39.31 4.81 -38.34
CA VAL A 81 39.20 3.89 -39.48
C VAL A 81 39.53 2.47 -39.03
N THR A 82 38.50 1.62 -38.96
CA THR A 82 38.69 0.25 -38.51
C THR A 82 39.50 -0.49 -39.57
N PRO A 83 40.22 -1.55 -39.19
CA PRO A 83 40.90 -2.40 -40.18
C PRO A 83 39.96 -2.90 -41.28
N GLU A 84 38.66 -3.09 -40.99
CA GLU A 84 37.65 -3.40 -42.02
C GLU A 84 37.39 -2.23 -42.97
N MET A 85 37.25 -1.00 -42.45
CA MET A 85 37.07 0.18 -43.30
C MET A 85 38.28 0.43 -44.22
N GLU A 86 39.50 0.15 -43.75
CA GLU A 86 40.71 0.27 -44.58
C GLU A 86 40.77 -0.83 -45.64
N ARG A 87 40.41 -2.07 -45.30
CA ARG A 87 40.28 -3.17 -46.27
C ARG A 87 39.26 -2.85 -47.37
N VAL A 88 38.10 -2.30 -47.01
CA VAL A 88 37.07 -1.90 -47.96
C VAL A 88 37.56 -0.79 -48.88
N ARG A 89 38.28 0.22 -48.36
CA ARG A 89 38.86 1.30 -49.17
C ARG A 89 39.89 0.78 -50.18
N GLN A 90 40.84 -0.05 -49.74
CA GLN A 90 41.83 -0.65 -50.63
C GLN A 90 41.20 -1.55 -51.69
N ASN A 91 40.20 -2.37 -51.31
CA ASN A 91 39.45 -3.16 -52.29
C ASN A 91 38.72 -2.27 -53.28
N GLN A 92 38.08 -1.18 -52.83
CA GLN A 92 37.41 -0.26 -53.73
C GLN A 92 38.39 0.34 -54.75
N GLU A 93 39.58 0.77 -54.33
CA GLU A 93 40.63 1.27 -55.23
C GLU A 93 41.09 0.22 -56.25
N ASN A 94 41.22 -1.04 -55.84
CA ASN A 94 41.60 -2.14 -56.72
C ASN A 94 40.50 -2.53 -57.73
N ILE A 95 39.22 -2.34 -57.38
CA ILE A 95 38.07 -2.68 -58.23
C ILE A 95 37.69 -1.49 -59.13
N SER A 96 37.94 -0.26 -58.69
CA SER A 96 37.66 0.96 -59.45
C SER A 96 38.77 1.37 -60.42
N SER A 97 39.79 0.51 -60.62
CA SER A 97 40.88 0.71 -61.58
C SER A 97 40.62 0.04 -62.93
#